data_AF-A0AAD1K3K8-F1
#
_entry.id   AF-A0AAD1K3K8-F1
#
_cell.length_a   1.000
_cell.length_b   1.000
_cell.length_c   1.000
_cell.angle_alpha   90.00
_cell.angle_beta   90.00
_cell.angle_gamma   90.00
#
_symmetry.space_group_name_H-M   'P 1'
#
loop_
_entity.id
_entity.type
_entity.pdbx_description
1 polymer ?
#
loop_
_entity_poly.entity_id
_entity_poly.type
_entity_poly.pdbx_seq_one_letter_code
_entity_poly.pdbx_strand_id
1 'polypeptide(L)'
;MNYSTKAALGIKDPYLELDTAHFKDAIEDQGNQVIVHLIQSYPLHCPRCGQLMLKNGFKLVKVLGPSLHYEPTIWSIRKQKYLCKPSLNCPHTITKVWLKLRTLSITIISVKPLNNEL
;
A
#
# COMPACT_ATOMS: atom_id res chain seq x y z
N MET A 1 18.92 1.21 0.14
CA MET A 1 18.61 2.16 1.22
C MET A 1 17.27 2.84 0.89
N ASN A 2 16.22 2.58 1.67
CA ASN A 2 14.85 3.06 1.39
C ASN A 2 14.05 3.37 2.68
N TYR A 3 14.73 3.35 3.84
CA TYR A 3 14.10 3.50 5.15
C TYR A 3 13.70 4.96 5.44
N SER A 4 14.45 5.94 4.93
CA SER A 4 14.19 7.37 5.17
C SER A 4 12.86 7.83 4.56
N THR A 5 12.55 7.41 3.32
CA THR A 5 11.32 7.84 2.62
C THR A 5 10.07 7.20 3.20
N LYS A 6 10.10 5.89 3.52
CA LYS A 6 8.97 5.23 4.21
C LYS A 6 8.69 5.85 5.57
N ALA A 7 9.75 6.18 6.32
CA ALA A 7 9.61 6.84 7.62
C ALA A 7 9.02 8.25 7.49
N ALA A 8 9.48 9.05 6.52
CA ALA A 8 8.93 10.38 6.26
C ALA A 8 7.44 10.36 5.87
N LEU A 9 7.02 9.31 5.16
CA LEU A 9 5.61 9.07 4.79
C LEU A 9 4.77 8.48 5.94
N GLY A 10 5.37 8.20 7.10
CA GLY A 10 4.69 7.56 8.23
C GLY A 10 4.29 6.10 7.97
N ILE A 11 4.85 5.45 6.95
CA ILE A 11 4.53 4.07 6.59
C ILE A 11 5.25 3.11 7.54
N LYS A 12 4.48 2.55 8.49
CA LYS A 12 4.95 1.54 9.45
C LYS A 12 4.74 0.10 8.98
N ASP A 13 3.94 -0.11 7.94
CA ASP A 13 3.59 -1.45 7.48
C ASP A 13 4.78 -2.06 6.69
N PRO A 14 5.30 -3.23 7.12
CA PRO A 14 6.45 -3.84 6.46
C PRO A 14 6.14 -4.33 5.05
N TYR A 15 4.88 -4.62 4.73
CA TYR A 15 4.46 -5.15 3.43
C TYR A 15 3.86 -4.08 2.50
N LEU A 16 3.93 -2.80 2.90
CA LEU A 16 3.60 -1.65 2.07
C LEU A 16 4.91 -0.93 1.71
N GLU A 17 5.25 -0.91 0.43
CA GLU A 17 6.53 -0.39 -0.07
C GLU A 17 6.30 0.61 -1.20
N LEU A 18 7.33 1.42 -1.49
CA LEU A 18 7.32 2.28 -2.67
C LEU A 18 7.37 1.43 -3.94
N ASP A 19 6.50 1.71 -4.89
CA ASP A 19 6.41 0.95 -6.14
C ASP A 19 7.43 1.45 -7.17
N THR A 20 8.72 1.21 -6.91
CA THR A 20 9.83 1.58 -7.81
C THR A 20 9.99 0.64 -9.00
N ALA A 21 9.23 -0.46 -9.04
CA ALA A 21 9.34 -1.47 -10.10
C ALA A 21 8.40 -1.15 -11.28
N HIS A 22 7.23 -0.56 -11.00
CA HIS A 22 6.23 -0.26 -12.02
C HIS A 22 6.13 1.24 -12.36
N PHE A 23 6.77 2.09 -11.57
CA PHE A 23 6.82 3.53 -11.80
C PHE A 23 8.27 4.00 -11.78
N LYS A 24 8.58 4.94 -12.68
CA LYS A 24 9.90 5.58 -12.76
C LYS A 24 10.20 6.38 -11.49
N ASP A 25 9.20 7.13 -11.04
CA ASP A 25 9.23 7.93 -9.82
C ASP A 25 8.12 7.42 -8.89
N ALA A 26 8.51 6.89 -7.73
CA ALA A 26 7.54 6.39 -6.75
C ALA A 26 6.80 7.52 -6.00
N ILE A 27 7.30 8.76 -6.13
CA ILE A 27 6.68 9.98 -5.62
C ILE A 27 6.65 10.97 -6.78
N GLU A 28 5.47 11.31 -7.24
CA GLU A 28 5.24 12.28 -8.31
C GLU A 28 4.64 13.55 -7.71
N ASP A 29 5.31 14.68 -7.93
CA ASP A 29 4.75 15.99 -7.63
C ASP A 29 4.06 16.54 -8.89
N GLN A 30 2.75 16.77 -8.80
CA GLN A 30 1.94 17.32 -9.89
C GLN A 30 1.67 18.83 -9.71
N GLY A 31 2.28 19.48 -8.73
CA GLY A 31 2.17 20.91 -8.43
C GLY A 31 0.92 21.30 -7.65
N ASN A 32 -0.16 20.52 -7.70
CA ASN A 32 -1.37 20.72 -6.90
C ASN A 32 -1.71 19.51 -6.00
N GLN A 33 -0.95 18.44 -6.14
CA GLN A 33 -1.06 17.22 -5.35
C GLN A 33 0.23 16.41 -5.51
N VAL A 34 0.53 15.63 -4.48
CA VAL A 34 1.61 14.64 -4.52
C VAL A 34 1.01 13.25 -4.65
N ILE A 35 1.47 12.46 -5.62
CA ILE A 35 1.07 11.06 -5.76
C ILE A 35 2.21 10.17 -5.26
N VAL A 36 1.92 9.36 -4.26
CA VAL A 36 2.84 8.34 -3.76
C VAL A 36 2.39 6.98 -4.27
N HIS A 37 3.17 6.37 -5.16
CA HIS A 37 2.92 5.04 -5.69
C HIS A 37 3.47 3.98 -4.75
N LEU A 38 2.57 3.13 -4.28
CA LEU A 38 2.86 2.09 -3.30
C LEU A 38 2.47 0.72 -3.85
N ILE A 39 3.21 -0.31 -3.45
CA ILE A 39 2.89 -1.71 -3.70
C ILE A 39 2.65 -2.41 -2.37
N GLN A 40 1.60 -3.24 -2.33
CA GLN A 40 1.20 -3.95 -1.12
C GLN A 40 1.04 -5.44 -1.40
N SER A 41 1.88 -6.27 -0.76
CA SER A 41 1.93 -7.72 -0.99
C SER A 41 2.24 -8.49 0.30
N TYR A 42 1.27 -9.26 0.80
CA TYR A 42 1.43 -10.12 1.98
C TYR A 42 1.48 -11.60 1.58
N PRO A 43 2.04 -12.48 2.42
CA PRO A 43 1.65 -13.89 2.36
C PRO A 43 0.16 -14.01 2.73
N LEU A 44 -0.61 -14.69 1.89
CA LEU A 44 -2.04 -14.92 2.13
C LEU A 44 -2.34 -16.42 1.98
N HIS A 45 -2.96 -17.00 3.01
CA HIS A 45 -3.40 -18.38 2.99
C HIS A 45 -4.85 -18.48 2.52
N CYS A 46 -5.16 -19.54 1.78
CA CYS A 46 -6.50 -19.84 1.32
C CYS A 46 -7.40 -20.09 2.55
N PRO A 47 -8.53 -19.40 2.70
CA PRO A 47 -9.40 -19.59 3.86
C PRO A 47 -10.09 -20.96 3.87
N ARG A 48 -10.06 -21.70 2.76
CA ARG A 48 -10.67 -23.03 2.64
C ARG A 48 -9.68 -24.16 2.92
N CYS A 49 -8.54 -24.18 2.22
CA CYS A 49 -7.58 -25.27 2.33
C CYS A 49 -6.31 -24.94 3.13
N GLY A 50 -6.15 -23.70 3.58
CA GLY A 50 -4.98 -23.25 4.35
C GLY A 50 -3.69 -23.10 3.54
N GLN A 51 -3.66 -23.50 2.26
CA GLN A 51 -2.46 -23.39 1.41
C GLN A 51 -2.13 -21.93 1.08
N LEU A 52 -0.84 -21.62 0.90
CA LEU A 52 -0.40 -20.31 0.45
C LEU A 52 -0.95 -20.03 -0.96
N MET A 53 -1.63 -18.90 -1.11
CA MET A 53 -2.24 -18.52 -2.38
C MET A 53 -1.21 -17.95 -3.35
N LEU A 54 -1.39 -18.23 -4.64
CA LEU A 54 -0.55 -17.72 -5.72
C LEU A 54 -0.86 -16.24 -5.98
N LYS A 55 0.18 -15.46 -6.29
CA LYS A 55 0.06 -14.05 -6.72
C LYS A 55 -0.56 -14.01 -8.13
N ASN A 56 -1.64 -13.25 -8.32
CA ASN A 56 -2.42 -13.18 -9.56
C ASN A 56 -2.66 -11.72 -10.02
N GLY A 57 -1.58 -10.95 -10.16
CA GLY A 57 -1.63 -9.55 -10.55
C GLY A 57 -2.08 -8.60 -9.43
N PHE A 58 -2.42 -7.37 -9.79
CA PHE A 58 -2.71 -6.30 -8.83
C PHE A 58 -4.08 -5.64 -9.07
N LYS A 59 -4.62 -5.01 -8.03
CA LYS A 59 -5.72 -4.04 -8.09
C LYS A 59 -5.18 -2.69 -7.63
N LEU A 60 -5.30 -1.66 -8.45
CA LEU A 60 -4.95 -0.30 -8.03
C LEU A 60 -6.07 0.29 -7.17
N VAL A 61 -5.69 0.91 -6.05
CA VAL A 61 -6.60 1.62 -5.14
C VAL A 61 -5.98 2.96 -4.81
N LYS A 62 -6.73 4.04 -5.01
CA LYS A 62 -6.31 5.40 -4.63
C LYS A 62 -7.00 5.80 -3.33
N VAL A 63 -6.24 6.33 -2.37
CA VAL A 63 -6.76 6.87 -1.10
C VAL A 63 -6.06 8.18 -0.75
N LEU A 64 -6.71 9.03 0.03
CA LEU A 64 -6.06 10.21 0.61
C LEU A 64 -5.09 9.76 1.71
N GLY A 65 -3.83 10.16 1.56
CA GLY A 65 -2.79 10.01 2.57
C GLY A 65 -2.60 11.27 3.41
N PRO A 66 -1.69 11.24 4.39
CA PRO A 66 -1.24 12.45 5.08
C PRO A 66 -0.66 13.45 4.09
N SER A 67 -1.02 14.72 4.20
CA SER A 67 -0.46 15.79 3.36
C SER A 67 1.05 15.91 3.55
N LEU A 68 1.76 16.06 2.44
CA LEU A 68 3.19 16.34 2.38
C LEU A 68 3.37 17.79 1.94
N HIS A 69 4.20 18.56 2.65
CA HIS A 69 4.47 19.96 2.32
C HIS A 69 3.21 20.81 2.10
N TYR A 70 2.15 20.55 2.88
CA TYR A 70 0.83 21.20 2.77
C TYR A 70 0.02 20.87 1.51
N GLU A 71 0.55 20.05 0.61
CA GLU A 71 -0.14 19.58 -0.59
C GLU A 71 -0.95 18.31 -0.30
N PRO A 72 -2.16 18.17 -0.89
CA PRO A 72 -2.94 16.95 -0.76
C PRO A 72 -2.15 15.78 -1.36
N THR A 73 -2.03 14.69 -0.59
CA THR A 73 -1.25 13.53 -1.01
C THR A 73 -2.18 12.36 -1.33
N ILE A 74 -2.09 11.85 -2.54
CA ILE A 74 -2.81 10.65 -2.99
C ILE A 74 -1.88 9.44 -2.87
N TRP A 75 -2.30 8.45 -2.09
CA TRP A 75 -1.63 7.15 -2.07
C TRP A 75 -2.24 6.26 -3.15
N SER A 76 -1.44 5.97 -4.16
CA SER A 76 -1.76 5.11 -5.30
C SER A 76 -1.23 3.71 -5.03
N ILE A 77 -2.07 2.83 -4.46
CA ILE A 77 -1.64 1.55 -3.90
C ILE A 77 -2.00 0.38 -4.83
N ARG A 78 -1.01 -0.32 -5.37
CA ARG A 78 -1.19 -1.62 -6.04
C ARG A 78 -1.32 -2.74 -5.02
N LYS A 79 -2.55 -3.21 -4.80
CA LYS A 79 -2.84 -4.32 -3.88
C LYS A 79 -2.76 -5.65 -4.60
N GLN A 80 -1.99 -6.59 -4.04
CA GLN A 80 -1.84 -7.94 -4.58
C GLN A 80 -3.20 -8.67 -4.63
N LYS A 81 -3.51 -9.24 -5.80
CA LYS A 81 -4.58 -10.23 -5.98
C LYS A 81 -3.98 -11.63 -5.81
N TYR A 82 -4.78 -12.54 -5.31
CA TYR A 82 -4.40 -13.90 -4.97
C TYR A 82 -5.35 -14.90 -5.58
N LEU A 83 -4.82 -16.09 -5.88
CA LEU A 83 -5.52 -17.21 -6.49
C LEU A 83 -5.14 -18.51 -5.76
N CYS A 84 -6.13 -19.24 -5.27
CA CYS A 84 -5.98 -20.64 -4.90
C CYS A 84 -6.53 -21.48 -6.04
N LYS A 85 -5.68 -22.33 -6.63
CA LYS A 85 -6.09 -23.25 -7.69
C LYS A 85 -6.93 -24.39 -7.09
N PRO A 86 -7.80 -25.02 -7.92
CA PRO A 86 -8.52 -26.20 -7.50
C PRO A 86 -7.58 -27.33 -7.07
N SER A 87 -7.92 -27.98 -5.97
CA SER A 87 -7.23 -29.17 -5.44
C SER A 87 -8.22 -30.04 -4.68
N LEU A 88 -7.80 -31.23 -4.23
CA LEU A 88 -8.65 -32.12 -3.43
C LEU A 88 -9.23 -31.41 -2.20
N ASN A 89 -8.44 -30.56 -1.55
CA ASN A 89 -8.82 -29.79 -0.36
C ASN A 89 -9.53 -28.46 -0.70
N CYS A 90 -9.56 -28.06 -1.98
CA CYS A 90 -10.20 -26.83 -2.45
C CYS A 90 -10.81 -27.05 -3.84
N PRO A 91 -12.00 -27.67 -3.98
CA PRO A 91 -12.54 -28.08 -5.28
C PRO A 91 -12.89 -26.92 -6.24
N HIS A 92 -12.90 -25.68 -5.75
CA HIS A 92 -13.15 -24.50 -6.57
C HIS A 92 -11.99 -23.51 -6.48
N THR A 93 -11.82 -22.75 -7.56
CA THR A 93 -10.90 -21.62 -7.60
C THR A 93 -11.35 -20.55 -6.63
N ILE A 94 -10.47 -20.14 -5.72
CA ILE A 94 -10.74 -19.04 -4.77
C ILE A 94 -9.86 -17.86 -5.12
N THR A 95 -10.45 -16.69 -5.32
CA THR A 95 -9.72 -15.44 -5.50
C THR A 95 -9.91 -14.52 -4.29
N LYS A 96 -8.86 -13.78 -3.95
CA LYS A 96 -8.89 -12.75 -2.91
C LYS A 96 -8.05 -11.58 -3.36
N VAL A 97 -8.44 -10.38 -2.94
CA VAL A 97 -7.54 -9.22 -2.92
C VAL A 97 -7.18 -9.01 -1.47
N TRP A 98 -5.91 -8.77 -1.17
CA TRP A 98 -5.58 -8.41 0.20
C TRP A 98 -6.25 -7.07 0.53
N LEU A 99 -7.22 -7.13 1.43
CA LEU A 99 -7.91 -6.00 2.00
C LEU A 99 -7.75 -6.21 3.50
N LYS A 100 -6.97 -5.38 4.18
CA LYS A 100 -7.05 -5.31 5.64
C LYS A 100 -8.49 -4.93 5.97
N LEU A 101 -9.25 -5.89 6.52
CA LEU A 101 -10.47 -5.55 7.25
C LEU A 101 -10.00 -4.86 8.53
N ARG A 102 -10.48 -3.64 8.74
CA ARG A 102 -10.25 -2.73 9.88
C ARG A 102 -9.06 -1.79 9.76
N THR A 103 -9.44 -0.53 9.52
CA THR A 103 -8.79 0.69 10.02
C THR A 103 -7.29 0.78 9.76
N LEU A 104 -6.94 1.34 8.60
CA LEU A 104 -5.87 2.34 8.58
C LEU A 104 -6.33 3.48 9.51
N SER A 105 -6.16 3.30 10.82
CA SER A 105 -6.03 4.42 11.74
C SER A 105 -4.70 5.08 11.37
N ILE A 106 -4.72 5.84 10.27
CA ILE A 106 -3.74 6.86 10.02
C ILE A 106 -4.02 7.87 11.13
N THR A 107 -3.37 7.69 12.28
CA THR A 107 -3.29 8.74 13.29
C THR A 107 -2.58 9.89 12.59
N ILE A 108 -3.35 10.88 12.14
CA ILE A 108 -2.84 12.14 11.62
C ILE A 108 -2.12 12.79 12.80
N ILE A 109 -0.81 12.57 12.90
CA ILE A 109 0.02 13.44 13.70
C ILE A 109 0.16 14.69 12.82
N SER A 110 -0.65 15.69 13.12
CA SER A 110 -0.40 17.06 12.67
C SER A 110 1.02 17.39 13.09
N VAL A 111 1.95 17.36 12.14
CA VAL A 111 3.29 17.89 12.37
C VAL A 111 3.08 19.40 12.44
N LYS A 112 3.08 19.95 13.66
CA LYS A 112 3.08 21.39 13.87
C LYS A 112 4.23 21.99 13.06
N PRO A 113 4.02 23.10 12.34
CA PRO A 113 5.11 23.81 11.69
C PRO A 113 6.15 24.20 12.76
N LEU A 114 7.40 23.84 12.50
CA LEU A 114 8.54 24.45 13.18
C LEU A 114 8.59 25.90 12.65
N ASN A 115 8.01 26.82 13.42
CA ASN A 115 8.25 28.24 13.20
C ASN A 115 9.75 28.48 13.44
N ASN A 116 10.51 28.69 12.37
CA ASN A 116 11.78 29.38 12.49
C ASN A 116 11.48 30.88 12.49
N GLU A 117 11.32 31.45 13.68
CA GLU A 117 11.66 32.85 13.89
C GLU A 117 13.18 32.95 14.01
N LEU A 118 13.80 33.66 13.06
CA LEU A 118 15.00 34.49 13.21
C LEU A 118 15.19 35.32 11.95
#